data_AF-A0A367XNH3-F1
#
_entry.id   AF-A0A367XNH3-F1
#
_cell.length_a   1.000
_cell.length_b   1.000
_cell.length_c   1.000
_cell.angle_alpha   90.00
_cell.angle_beta   90.00
_cell.angle_gamma   90.00
#
_symmetry.space_group_name_H-M   'P 1'
#
loop_
_entity.id
_entity.type
_entity.pdbx_description
1 polymer ?
#
loop_
_entity_poly.entity_id
_entity_poly.type
_entity_poly.pdbx_seq_one_letter_code
_entity_poly.pdbx_strand_id
1 'polypeptide(L)'
;MYPVEAFFNRLKHEQFMVALGNFSKGLGYNPEDMTCFFPVNTVEYEGGVEQDYKYIEFWEYSSNEEVRLGFDAFMEVLTRAAEKEMNENPDAREKIQSLVLQTRQYLEGV
;
A
#
# COMPACT_ATOMS: atom_id res chain seq x y z
N MET A 1 -11.08 13.62 -3.29
CA MET A 1 -10.23 12.46 -3.64
C MET A 1 -9.84 11.85 -2.29
N TYR A 2 -10.10 10.55 -2.07
CA TYR A 2 -9.74 9.94 -0.79
C TYR A 2 -8.20 9.87 -0.65
N PRO A 3 -7.60 10.09 0.53
CA PRO A 3 -6.15 10.08 0.75
C PRO A 3 -5.42 8.86 0.14
N VAL A 4 -6.09 7.71 0.12
CA VAL A 4 -5.58 6.46 -0.48
C VAL A 4 -5.43 6.55 -2.00
N GLU A 5 -6.41 7.14 -2.70
CA GLU A 5 -6.30 7.36 -4.15
C GLU A 5 -5.24 8.43 -4.45
N ALA A 6 -5.15 9.47 -3.62
CA ALA A 6 -4.12 10.49 -3.75
C ALA A 6 -2.71 9.90 -3.60
N PHE A 7 -2.54 8.97 -2.65
CA PHE A 7 -1.31 8.21 -2.45
C PHE A 7 -0.85 7.54 -3.74
N PHE A 8 -1.68 6.66 -4.31
CA PHE A 8 -1.31 5.91 -5.52
C PHE A 8 -1.18 6.80 -6.75
N ASN A 9 -2.01 7.84 -6.90
CA ASN A 9 -1.94 8.74 -8.04
C ASN A 9 -0.68 9.63 -8.06
N ARG A 10 -0.04 9.87 -6.91
CA ARG A 10 1.23 10.63 -6.86
C ARG A 10 2.45 9.78 -7.21
N LEU A 11 2.37 8.45 -7.08
CA LEU A 11 3.53 7.59 -7.35
C LEU A 11 3.81 7.53 -8.85
N LYS A 12 5.06 7.81 -9.23
CA LYS A 12 5.56 7.47 -10.57
C LYS A 12 5.85 5.97 -10.64
N HIS A 13 5.96 5.43 -11.85
CA HIS A 13 6.26 4.02 -12.11
C HIS A 13 7.32 3.42 -11.16
N GLU A 14 8.50 4.02 -11.07
CA GLU A 14 9.58 3.51 -10.21
C GLU A 14 9.20 3.48 -8.72
N GLN A 15 8.52 4.52 -8.24
CA GLN A 15 8.06 4.60 -6.85
C GLN A 15 6.95 3.59 -6.57
N PHE A 16 6.03 3.42 -7.52
CA PHE A 16 4.97 2.42 -7.45
C PHE A 16 5.54 1.01 -7.37
N MET A 17 6.56 0.70 -8.18
CA MET A 17 7.23 -0.60 -8.15
C MET A 17 7.98 -0.84 -6.84
N VAL A 18 8.60 0.19 -6.26
CA VAL A 18 9.22 0.09 -4.92
C VAL A 18 8.15 -0.15 -3.85
N ALA A 19 7.05 0.61 -3.88
CA ALA A 19 5.94 0.45 -2.95
C ALA A 19 5.36 -0.97 -3.00
N LEU A 20 5.09 -1.51 -4.20
CA LEU A 20 4.67 -2.91 -4.37
C LEU A 20 5.69 -3.91 -3.81
N GLY A 21 6.98 -3.65 -4.05
CA GLY A 21 8.06 -4.45 -3.48
C GLY A 21 8.07 -4.47 -1.95
N ASN A 22 7.73 -3.35 -1.31
CA ASN A 22 7.58 -3.25 0.14
C ASN A 22 6.31 -3.96 0.62
N PHE A 23 5.16 -3.69 -0.02
CA PHE A 23 3.88 -4.27 0.34
C PHE A 23 3.91 -5.80 0.24
N SER A 24 4.61 -6.37 -0.74
CA SER A 24 4.80 -7.83 -0.88
C SER A 24 5.52 -8.49 0.31
N LYS A 25 6.18 -7.69 1.15
CA LYS A 25 6.92 -8.11 2.34
C LYS A 25 6.25 -7.61 3.63
N GLY A 26 5.06 -7.04 3.54
CA GLY A 26 4.36 -6.46 4.68
C GLY A 26 4.90 -5.12 5.15
N LEU A 27 5.69 -4.42 4.33
CA LEU A 27 6.28 -3.13 4.71
C LEU A 27 5.53 -1.98 4.06
N GLY A 28 5.36 -0.89 4.80
CA GLY A 28 4.84 0.37 4.29
C GLY A 28 5.73 1.09 3.28
N TYR A 29 5.24 2.22 2.78
CA TYR A 29 5.97 3.10 1.88
C TYR A 29 5.63 4.58 2.15
N ASN A 30 6.66 5.43 2.22
CA ASN A 30 6.56 6.83 2.63
C ASN A 30 7.09 7.75 1.52
N PRO A 31 6.24 8.19 0.57
CA PRO A 31 6.55 9.35 -0.26
C PRO A 31 6.56 10.64 0.59
N GLU A 32 7.17 11.72 0.06
CA GLU A 32 7.52 12.95 0.81
C GLU A 32 6.41 13.51 1.73
N ASP A 33 5.15 13.53 1.27
CA ASP A 33 4.02 14.13 2.00
C ASP A 33 2.89 13.14 2.38
N MET A 34 3.11 11.84 2.20
CA MET A 34 2.12 10.83 2.60
C MET A 34 2.80 9.57 3.12
N THR A 35 2.09 8.79 3.93
CA THR A 35 2.55 7.46 4.34
C THR A 35 1.52 6.41 4.03
N CYS A 36 2.00 5.20 3.84
CA CYS A 36 1.22 3.97 3.87
C CYS A 36 1.92 3.05 4.87
N PHE A 37 1.28 2.79 6.00
CA PHE A 37 1.81 1.93 7.06
C PHE A 37 1.10 0.60 7.06
N PHE A 38 1.91 -0.45 7.08
CA PHE A 38 1.46 -1.81 7.32
C PHE A 38 1.51 -2.10 8.84
N PRO A 39 0.85 -3.17 9.30
CA PRO A 39 0.80 -3.55 10.71
C PRO A 39 2.16 -3.54 11.40
N VAL A 40 3.20 -4.05 10.74
CA VAL A 40 4.59 -4.03 11.27
C VAL A 40 5.09 -2.62 11.57
N ASN A 41 4.74 -1.64 10.74
CA ASN A 41 5.10 -0.24 10.97
C ASN A 41 4.30 0.32 12.15
N THR A 42 3.01 0.03 12.23
CA THR A 42 2.17 0.49 13.34
C THR A 42 2.64 -0.04 14.67
N VAL A 43 3.08 -1.31 14.74
CA VAL A 43 3.69 -1.88 15.96
C VAL A 43 4.91 -1.09 16.43
N GLU A 44 5.76 -0.63 15.51
CA GLU A 44 6.95 0.16 15.86
C GLU A 44 6.58 1.52 16.49
N TYR A 45 5.44 2.11 16.12
CA TYR A 45 4.99 3.42 16.61
C TYR A 45 4.04 3.34 17.82
N GLU A 46 3.09 2.41 17.80
CA GLU A 46 2.01 2.29 18.79
C GLU A 46 2.22 1.16 19.80
N GLY A 47 3.12 0.20 19.53
CA GLY A 47 3.34 -1.00 20.33
C GLY A 47 2.38 -2.14 19.99
N GLY A 48 2.32 -3.19 20.81
CA GLY A 48 1.46 -4.37 20.57
C GLY A 48 2.09 -5.42 19.67
N VAL A 49 1.27 -6.22 18.98
CA VAL A 49 1.70 -7.21 17.98
C VAL A 49 0.97 -7.01 16.65
N GLU A 50 1.55 -7.45 15.53
CA GLU A 50 0.98 -7.19 14.18
C GLU A 50 -0.48 -7.63 14.05
N GLN A 51 -0.87 -8.73 14.71
CA GLN A 51 -2.23 -9.29 14.66
C GLN A 51 -3.30 -8.38 15.28
N ASP A 52 -2.89 -7.40 16.10
CA ASP A 52 -3.78 -6.40 16.68
C ASP A 52 -4.25 -5.39 15.62
N TYR A 53 -3.49 -5.23 14.53
CA TYR A 53 -3.69 -4.21 13.51
C TYR A 53 -4.18 -4.82 12.19
N LYS A 54 -5.50 -4.96 12.06
CA LYS A 54 -6.15 -5.54 10.85
C LYS A 54 -6.45 -4.50 9.77
N TYR A 55 -5.58 -3.51 9.62
CA TYR A 55 -5.74 -2.41 8.69
C TYR A 55 -4.41 -1.93 8.13
N ILE A 56 -4.49 -1.25 6.98
CA ILE A 56 -3.42 -0.43 6.41
C ILE A 56 -3.78 1.03 6.68
N GLU A 57 -2.83 1.78 7.22
CA GLU A 57 -3.01 3.19 7.56
C GLU A 57 -2.40 4.07 6.48
N PHE A 58 -3.11 5.12 6.09
CA PHE A 58 -2.63 6.16 5.22
C PHE A 58 -2.69 7.50 5.93
N TRP A 59 -1.61 8.25 5.86
CA TRP A 59 -1.53 9.61 6.38
C TRP A 59 -1.21 10.59 5.26
N GLU A 60 -1.90 11.74 5.22
CA GLU A 60 -1.52 12.88 4.39
C GLU A 60 -1.14 14.06 5.29
N TYR A 61 0.14 14.46 5.27
CA TYR A 61 0.67 15.47 6.18
C TYR A 61 0.13 16.88 5.91
N SER A 62 -0.15 17.20 4.65
CA SER A 62 -0.58 18.55 4.25
C SER A 62 -2.00 18.90 4.70
N SER A 63 -2.88 17.91 4.75
CA SER A 63 -4.28 18.02 5.19
C SER A 63 -4.49 17.53 6.63
N ASN A 64 -3.49 16.88 7.23
CA ASN A 64 -3.57 16.22 8.53
C ASN A 64 -4.74 15.21 8.57
N GLU A 65 -4.88 14.45 7.48
CA GLU A 65 -5.91 13.43 7.32
C GLU A 65 -5.32 12.04 7.45
N GLU A 66 -6.06 11.17 8.14
CA GLU A 66 -5.74 9.77 8.36
C GLU A 66 -6.88 8.89 7.84
N VAL A 67 -6.54 7.82 7.15
CA VAL A 67 -7.50 6.80 6.71
C VAL A 67 -6.95 5.42 7.00
N ARG A 68 -7.74 4.60 7.70
CA ARG A 68 -7.46 3.18 7.94
C ARG A 68 -8.37 2.33 7.05
N LEU A 69 -7.77 1.46 6.24
CA LEU A 69 -8.50 0.50 5.42
C LEU A 69 -8.28 -0.91 5.94
N GLY A 70 -9.36 -1.67 6.11
CA GLY A 70 -9.24 -3.12 6.25
C GLY A 70 -8.57 -3.74 5.01
N PHE A 71 -7.94 -4.90 5.18
CA PHE A 71 -7.13 -5.53 4.12
C PHE A 71 -7.89 -5.73 2.80
N ASP A 72 -9.15 -6.14 2.84
CA ASP A 72 -9.97 -6.30 1.63
C ASP A 72 -10.13 -4.97 0.87
N ALA A 73 -10.47 -3.90 1.58
CA ALA A 73 -10.64 -2.57 0.99
C ALA A 73 -9.31 -2.03 0.42
N PHE A 74 -8.20 -2.27 1.13
CA PHE A 74 -6.87 -1.94 0.62
C PHE A 74 -6.57 -2.70 -0.67
N MET A 75 -6.84 -4.02 -0.71
CA MET A 75 -6.58 -4.85 -1.89
C MET A 75 -7.43 -4.45 -3.10
N GLU A 76 -8.68 -4.00 -2.89
CA GLU A 76 -9.50 -3.44 -3.97
C GLU A 76 -8.85 -2.20 -4.60
N VAL A 77 -8.39 -1.27 -3.77
CA VAL A 77 -7.74 -0.04 -4.25
C VAL A 77 -6.41 -0.35 -4.93
N LEU A 78 -5.59 -1.21 -4.32
CA LEU A 78 -4.31 -1.64 -4.88
C LEU A 78 -4.48 -2.31 -6.24
N THR A 79 -5.51 -3.17 -6.39
CA THR A 79 -5.78 -3.85 -7.66
C THR A 79 -6.11 -2.86 -8.77
N ARG A 80 -6.95 -1.85 -8.49
CA ARG A 80 -7.27 -0.79 -9.47
C ARG A 80 -6.05 0.05 -9.84
N ALA A 81 -5.22 0.41 -8.86
CA ALA A 81 -3.99 1.15 -9.11
C ALA A 81 -3.00 0.33 -9.97
N ALA A 82 -2.86 -0.96 -9.67
CA ALA A 82 -2.04 -1.88 -10.44
C ALA A 82 -2.57 -2.07 -11.87
N GLU A 83 -3.89 -2.21 -12.08
CA GLU A 83 -4.48 -2.31 -13.42
C GLU A 83 -4.17 -1.08 -14.28
N LYS A 84 -4.28 0.12 -13.70
CA LYS A 84 -3.88 1.35 -14.38
C LYS A 84 -2.39 1.31 -14.74
N GLU A 85 -1.52 0.98 -13.79
CA GLU A 85 -0.07 0.91 -14.00
C GLU A 85 0.30 -0.11 -15.09
N MET A 86 -0.35 -1.27 -15.14
CA MET A 86 -0.12 -2.31 -16.16
C MET A 86 -0.62 -1.93 -17.56
N ASN A 87 -1.51 -0.96 -17.67
CA ASN A 87 -1.94 -0.41 -18.95
C ASN A 87 -0.98 0.67 -19.44
N GLU A 88 -0.43 1.47 -18.52
CA GLU A 88 0.55 2.51 -18.83
C GLU A 88 1.97 1.93 -19.06
N ASN A 89 2.31 0.83 -18.37
CA ASN A 89 3.62 0.16 -18.44
C ASN A 89 3.46 -1.35 -18.68
N PRO A 90 3.12 -1.78 -19.92
CA PRO A 90 2.82 -3.18 -20.23
C PRO A 90 3.97 -4.15 -19.93
N ASP A 91 5.22 -3.73 -20.11
CA ASP A 91 6.42 -4.55 -19.87
C ASP A 91 6.59 -4.94 -18.39
N ALA A 92 5.99 -4.17 -17.47
CA ALA A 92 6.03 -4.44 -16.04
C ALA A 92 4.89 -5.35 -15.54
N ARG A 93 3.94 -5.72 -16.43
CA ARG A 93 2.69 -6.41 -16.08
C ARG A 93 2.87 -7.65 -15.21
N GLU A 94 3.70 -8.59 -15.65
CA GLU A 94 3.90 -9.85 -14.92
C GLU A 94 4.47 -9.61 -13.52
N LYS A 95 5.40 -8.65 -13.41
CA LYS A 95 6.01 -8.29 -12.13
C LYS A 95 5.01 -7.61 -11.20
N ILE A 96 4.18 -6.71 -11.71
CA ILE A 96 3.11 -6.05 -10.94
C ILE A 96 2.12 -7.09 -10.41
N GLN A 97 1.65 -8.00 -11.26
CA GLN A 97 0.72 -9.07 -10.85
C GLN A 97 1.32 -9.96 -9.78
N SER A 98 2.59 -10.36 -9.95
CA SER A 98 3.30 -11.17 -8.95
C SER A 98 3.39 -10.46 -7.60
N LEU A 99 3.72 -9.17 -7.58
CA LEU A 99 3.85 -8.41 -6.33
C LEU A 99 2.50 -8.21 -5.64
N VAL A 100 1.45 -7.86 -6.40
CA VAL A 100 0.08 -7.73 -5.85
C VAL A 100 -0.41 -9.06 -5.25
N LEU A 101 -0.13 -10.19 -5.90
CA LEU A 101 -0.47 -11.50 -5.36
C LEU A 101 0.29 -11.79 -4.05
N GLN A 102 1.59 -11.50 -4.00
CA GLN A 102 2.39 -11.67 -2.78
C GLN A 102 1.89 -10.78 -1.64
N THR A 103 1.50 -9.53 -1.92
CA THR A 103 0.86 -8.66 -0.93
C THR A 103 -0.41 -9.26 -0.37
N ARG A 104 -1.29 -9.80 -1.23
CA ARG A 104 -2.51 -10.49 -0.78
C ARG A 104 -2.20 -11.66 0.15
N GLN A 105 -1.25 -12.51 -0.26
CA GLN A 105 -0.84 -13.68 0.52
C GLN A 105 -0.26 -13.31 1.88
N TYR A 106 0.51 -12.22 1.95
CA TYR A 106 0.99 -11.69 3.22
C TYR A 106 -0.17 -11.28 4.11
N LEU A 107 -1.09 -10.45 3.61
CA LEU A 107 -2.21 -9.93 4.40
C LEU A 107 -3.20 -11.01 4.86
N GLU A 108 -3.36 -12.10 4.11
CA GLU A 108 -4.14 -13.26 4.53
C GLU A 108 -3.46 -14.07 5.67
N GLY A 109 -2.14 -13.89 5.85
CA GLY A 109 -1.34 -14.53 6.90
C GLY A 109 -1.13 -13.71 8.17
N VAL A 110 -1.56 -12.44 8.17
CA VAL A 110 -1.54 -11.52 9.34
C VAL A 110 -2.83 -11.66 10.14
#